data_AF-A0A4R1L2T2-F1
#
_entry.id   AF-A0A4R1L2T2-F1
#
_cell.length_a   1.000
_cell.length_b   1.000
_cell.length_c   1.000
_cell.angle_alpha   90.00
_cell.angle_beta   90.00
_cell.angle_gamma   90.00
#
_symmetry.space_group_name_H-M   'P 1'
#
loop_
_entity.id
_entity.type
_entity.pdbx_description
1 polymer ?
#
loop_
_entity_poly.entity_id
_entity_poly.type
_entity_poly.pdbx_seq_one_letter_code
_entity_poly.pdbx_strand_id
1 'polypeptide(L)'
;MTSFFNQIDKIQYEGEDSTNPFAFKHYNPTQQILGKTMAEHLRLAVCYWHTFCWNGNDMFGVGSLDRYWQKNTDLLAGAKQKADIAFEFLQKLGVPYYCFHDVDIAPEGNSFKEYQYNFHTMVDILAQKQAETGLKLLWGTANCFTNPRYMSGAATNPNPEVFAWAAGQVFNAMNATQKLGGENYVLWGGREGYETLLNTNLKREREQMGRFMQMVVEHKHKIGFNGTLLIEPKPQEPTKHQYDYDVATVYGFLKQFGLEKEIKVNIEANHATLAGHTFQHEIATAAALDIFGSIDANRGDPQSGWDTDQFPNSVEENTLVIYEILKAGGFTTGGFNFDAKVRRQSIDPNDLFHAHIGAIDVLALSLKRAAKMLEDQTLQNLVDSRYAGWSGELGQQILAGKTSLQALAQRVETQGLNPLPVSGQQEYLENLVNRYIYK
;
A
#
# COMPACT_ATOMS: atom_id res chain seq x y z
N MET A 1 7.82 28.90 -7.27
CA MET A 1 8.28 28.44 -5.95
C MET A 1 7.41 29.10 -4.90
N THR A 2 6.81 28.29 -4.05
CA THR A 2 5.96 28.73 -2.94
C THR A 2 6.84 29.17 -1.76
N SER A 3 6.29 29.93 -0.82
CA SER A 3 7.06 30.38 0.35
C SER A 3 7.18 29.33 1.46
N PHE A 4 6.55 28.15 1.30
CA PHE A 4 6.31 27.23 2.40
C PHE A 4 7.56 26.42 2.80
N PHE A 5 8.42 26.08 1.83
CA PHE A 5 9.65 25.30 2.05
C PHE A 5 10.92 26.08 1.73
N ASN A 6 10.92 27.41 1.91
CA ASN A 6 11.98 28.31 1.44
C ASN A 6 13.40 28.00 1.95
N GLN A 7 13.52 27.26 3.05
CA GLN A 7 14.80 26.95 3.68
C GLN A 7 15.36 25.58 3.28
N ILE A 8 14.63 24.83 2.46
CA ILE A 8 14.98 23.47 2.06
C ILE A 8 15.33 23.44 0.58
N ASP A 9 16.58 23.07 0.29
CA ASP A 9 17.03 22.74 -1.06
C ASP A 9 16.63 21.30 -1.42
N LYS A 10 16.92 20.89 -2.66
CA LYS A 10 16.70 19.50 -3.05
C LYS A 10 17.57 18.56 -2.21
N ILE A 11 16.94 17.60 -1.53
CA ILE A 11 17.60 16.60 -0.70
C ILE A 11 18.56 15.77 -1.54
N GLN A 12 19.80 15.65 -1.07
CA GLN A 12 20.87 14.89 -1.74
C GLN A 12 21.28 13.68 -0.90
N TYR A 13 21.92 12.71 -1.55
CA TYR A 13 22.66 11.66 -0.87
C TYR A 13 24.02 12.17 -0.41
N GLU A 14 24.33 12.04 0.89
CA GLU A 14 25.60 12.47 1.48
C GLU A 14 26.42 11.34 2.12
N GLY A 15 25.86 10.13 2.18
CA GLY A 15 26.55 8.97 2.76
C GLY A 15 26.27 8.77 4.25
N GLU A 16 26.67 7.59 4.75
CA GLU A 16 26.30 7.07 6.07
C GLU A 16 26.87 7.87 7.26
N ASP A 17 27.97 8.58 7.05
CA ASP A 17 28.61 9.42 8.07
C ASP A 17 28.00 10.83 8.16
N SER A 18 27.05 11.20 7.27
CA SER A 18 26.45 12.53 7.27
C SER A 18 25.55 12.75 8.49
N THR A 19 25.74 13.89 9.16
CA THR A 19 24.88 14.39 10.24
C THR A 19 23.86 15.43 9.78
N ASN A 20 23.85 15.80 8.48
CA ASN A 20 22.93 16.79 7.93
C ASN A 20 21.49 16.24 7.97
N PRO A 21 20.54 16.84 8.72
CA PRO A 21 19.20 16.30 8.84
C PRO A 21 18.34 16.41 7.57
N PHE A 22 18.83 17.14 6.54
CA PHE A 22 18.19 17.31 5.23
C PHE A 22 18.99 16.65 4.10
N ALA A 23 19.52 15.45 4.36
CA ALA A 23 20.22 14.62 3.40
C ALA A 23 19.89 13.13 3.61
N PHE A 24 19.94 12.34 2.54
CA PHE A 24 19.88 10.88 2.61
C PHE A 24 21.24 10.30 2.98
N LYS A 25 21.25 9.32 3.88
CA LYS A 25 22.45 8.60 4.35
C LYS A 25 22.61 7.24 3.68
N HIS A 26 21.49 6.64 3.29
CA HIS A 26 21.47 5.31 2.68
C HIS A 26 20.82 5.31 1.30
N TYR A 27 19.84 6.19 1.05
CA TYR A 27 19.18 6.29 -0.25
C TYR A 27 20.02 7.06 -1.27
N ASN A 28 20.71 6.29 -2.12
CA ASN A 28 21.30 6.81 -3.35
C ASN A 28 20.45 6.33 -4.53
N PRO A 29 19.64 7.19 -5.18
CA PRO A 29 18.68 6.78 -6.20
C PRO A 29 19.32 6.05 -7.39
N THR A 30 20.61 6.29 -7.66
CA THR A 30 21.34 5.71 -8.80
C THR A 30 22.16 4.47 -8.45
N GLN A 31 22.27 4.11 -7.16
CA GLN A 31 23.03 2.94 -6.73
C GLN A 31 22.39 1.66 -7.30
N GLN A 32 23.22 0.84 -7.95
CA GLN A 32 22.82 -0.45 -8.51
C GLN A 32 22.79 -1.53 -7.44
N ILE A 33 21.69 -2.27 -7.36
CA ILE A 33 21.46 -3.43 -6.50
C ILE A 33 20.74 -4.48 -7.33
N LEU A 34 21.24 -5.71 -7.41
CA LEU A 34 20.59 -6.79 -8.17
C LEU A 34 20.20 -6.39 -9.62
N GLY A 35 21.03 -5.57 -10.27
CA GLY A 35 20.83 -5.11 -11.65
C GLY A 35 19.78 -4.01 -11.87
N LYS A 36 19.19 -3.44 -10.82
CA LYS A 36 18.34 -2.24 -10.89
C LYS A 36 18.86 -1.14 -9.96
N THR A 37 18.54 0.10 -10.28
CA THR A 37 18.79 1.22 -9.36
C THR A 37 17.91 1.13 -8.11
N MET A 38 18.33 1.75 -7.00
CA MET A 38 17.48 1.87 -5.80
C MET A 38 16.14 2.55 -6.09
N ALA A 39 16.12 3.56 -6.95
CA ALA A 39 14.88 4.23 -7.35
C ALA A 39 13.92 3.27 -8.08
N GLU A 40 14.43 2.36 -8.91
CA GLU A 40 13.62 1.34 -9.61
C GLU A 40 13.15 0.22 -8.68
N HIS A 41 13.90 -0.11 -7.64
CA HIS A 41 13.46 -1.07 -6.61
C HIS A 41 12.38 -0.50 -5.72
N LEU A 42 12.59 0.72 -5.20
CA LEU A 42 11.72 1.30 -4.17
C LEU A 42 10.52 2.05 -4.75
N ARG A 43 10.64 2.68 -5.92
CA ARG A 43 9.54 3.37 -6.61
C ARG A 43 8.69 4.22 -5.64
N LEU A 44 9.39 5.05 -4.88
CA LEU A 44 8.85 5.80 -3.74
C LEU A 44 7.76 6.78 -4.19
N ALA A 45 6.64 6.79 -3.47
CA ALA A 45 5.55 7.72 -3.64
C ALA A 45 5.21 8.45 -2.33
N VAL A 46 4.71 9.67 -2.43
CA VAL A 46 4.19 10.44 -1.30
C VAL A 46 2.67 10.47 -1.37
N CYS A 47 2.01 10.15 -0.26
CA CYS A 47 0.57 10.22 -0.18
C CYS A 47 0.09 11.67 -0.03
N TYR A 48 -0.89 12.07 -0.85
CA TYR A 48 -1.34 13.46 -0.89
C TYR A 48 -2.17 13.85 0.34
N TRP A 49 -3.00 12.92 0.85
CA TRP A 49 -3.93 13.19 1.95
C TRP A 49 -3.20 13.51 3.25
N HIS A 50 -2.26 12.70 3.72
CA HIS A 50 -1.54 13.01 4.96
C HIS A 50 -0.59 14.19 4.82
N THR A 51 0.08 14.29 3.66
CA THR A 51 1.12 15.29 3.48
C THR A 51 0.55 16.69 3.29
N PHE A 52 -0.61 16.84 2.62
CA PHE A 52 -1.15 18.15 2.23
C PHE A 52 -2.61 18.42 2.63
N CYS A 53 -3.37 17.40 3.04
CA CYS A 53 -4.79 17.54 3.42
C CYS A 53 -5.02 17.43 4.94
N TRP A 54 -4.40 16.47 5.63
CA TRP A 54 -4.61 16.30 7.07
C TRP A 54 -4.05 17.50 7.84
N ASN A 55 -4.88 18.11 8.68
CA ASN A 55 -4.55 19.35 9.39
C ASN A 55 -4.17 19.12 10.86
N GLY A 56 -3.89 17.88 11.27
CA GLY A 56 -3.52 17.56 12.65
C GLY A 56 -4.71 17.31 13.58
N ASN A 57 -5.92 17.16 13.05
CA ASN A 57 -7.08 16.81 13.86
C ASN A 57 -7.04 15.33 14.27
N ASP A 58 -7.61 15.03 15.43
CA ASP A 58 -7.87 13.67 15.91
C ASP A 58 -9.28 13.60 16.53
N MET A 59 -9.65 12.45 17.10
CA MET A 59 -10.98 12.27 17.71
C MET A 59 -11.26 13.17 18.92
N PHE A 60 -10.23 13.80 19.49
CA PHE A 60 -10.30 14.57 20.74
C PHE A 60 -9.87 16.03 20.60
N GLY A 61 -9.44 16.46 19.41
CA GLY A 61 -8.90 17.79 19.21
C GLY A 61 -9.04 18.33 17.79
N VAL A 62 -9.16 19.65 17.69
CA VAL A 62 -9.11 20.38 16.42
C VAL A 62 -7.71 20.30 15.79
N GLY A 63 -7.62 20.68 14.50
CA GLY A 63 -6.38 20.68 13.73
C GLY A 63 -5.27 21.53 14.37
N SER A 64 -4.06 20.96 14.42
CA SER A 64 -2.86 21.61 14.95
C SER A 64 -1.92 22.18 13.88
N LEU A 65 -2.08 21.80 12.61
CA LEU A 65 -1.20 22.19 11.51
C LEU A 65 -1.74 23.43 10.81
N ASP A 66 -0.91 24.48 10.71
CA ASP A 66 -1.27 25.70 9.99
C ASP A 66 -1.00 25.56 8.48
N ARG A 67 -1.99 25.01 7.77
CA ARG A 67 -1.96 24.86 6.31
C ARG A 67 -2.75 26.00 5.66
N TYR A 68 -2.08 27.11 5.36
CA TYR A 68 -2.74 28.34 4.88
C TYR A 68 -3.59 28.14 3.62
N TRP A 69 -3.23 27.19 2.74
CA TRP A 69 -3.99 26.87 1.53
C TRP A 69 -5.38 26.30 1.83
N GLN A 70 -5.59 25.75 3.02
CA GLN A 70 -6.90 25.24 3.47
C GLN A 70 -7.78 26.34 4.08
N LYS A 71 -7.23 27.52 4.36
CA LYS A 71 -7.98 28.69 4.87
C LYS A 71 -8.53 29.57 3.75
N ASN A 72 -8.35 29.18 2.49
CA ASN A 72 -8.82 29.94 1.34
C ASN A 72 -10.36 29.86 1.24
N THR A 73 -11.01 31.01 1.10
CA THR A 73 -12.48 31.07 0.91
C THR A 73 -12.92 30.57 -0.46
N ASP A 74 -12.04 30.68 -1.46
CA ASP A 74 -12.19 29.96 -2.73
C ASP A 74 -11.46 28.62 -2.60
N LEU A 75 -12.24 27.56 -2.35
CA LEU A 75 -11.72 26.22 -2.13
C LEU A 75 -10.94 25.68 -3.35
N LEU A 76 -11.35 26.05 -4.57
CA LEU A 76 -10.66 25.61 -5.78
C LEU A 76 -9.33 26.38 -5.94
N ALA A 77 -9.28 27.66 -5.61
CA ALA A 77 -8.01 28.39 -5.53
C ALA A 77 -7.07 27.80 -4.46
N GLY A 78 -7.61 27.39 -3.30
CA GLY A 78 -6.86 26.67 -2.28
C GLY A 78 -6.28 25.34 -2.78
N ALA A 79 -7.06 24.58 -3.57
CA ALA A 79 -6.59 23.35 -4.20
C ALA A 79 -5.45 23.58 -5.21
N LYS A 80 -5.53 24.66 -6.02
CA LYS A 80 -4.44 25.05 -6.94
C LYS A 80 -3.14 25.37 -6.18
N GLN A 81 -3.26 26.14 -5.11
CA GLN A 81 -2.13 26.47 -4.24
C GLN A 81 -1.54 25.23 -3.56
N LYS A 82 -2.38 24.29 -3.13
CA LYS A 82 -1.96 23.00 -2.58
C LYS A 82 -1.15 22.19 -3.61
N ALA A 83 -1.57 22.18 -4.88
CA ALA A 83 -0.82 21.52 -5.95
C ALA A 83 0.55 22.16 -6.20
N ASP A 84 0.68 23.49 -6.09
CA ASP A 84 1.99 24.16 -6.18
C ASP A 84 2.93 23.71 -5.06
N ILE A 85 2.44 23.67 -3.82
CA ILE A 85 3.20 23.26 -2.63
C ILE A 85 3.57 21.77 -2.71
N ALA A 86 2.64 20.93 -3.15
CA ALA A 86 2.85 19.50 -3.26
C ALA A 86 3.96 19.16 -4.26
N PHE A 87 3.93 19.76 -5.45
CA PHE A 87 4.95 19.51 -6.47
C PHE A 87 6.31 20.10 -6.08
N GLU A 88 6.35 21.24 -5.36
CA GLU A 88 7.59 21.74 -4.78
C GLU A 88 8.18 20.75 -3.77
N PHE A 89 7.36 20.22 -2.85
CA PHE A 89 7.80 19.23 -1.86
C PHE A 89 8.37 17.98 -2.55
N LEU A 90 7.63 17.42 -3.51
CA LEU A 90 8.03 16.22 -4.25
C LEU A 90 9.35 16.42 -5.00
N GLN A 91 9.53 17.56 -5.67
CA GLN A 91 10.77 17.88 -6.38
C GLN A 91 11.97 18.05 -5.43
N LYS A 92 11.75 18.70 -4.27
CA LYS A 92 12.79 18.87 -3.24
C LYS A 92 13.15 17.55 -2.59
N LEU A 93 12.17 16.72 -2.24
CA LEU A 93 12.42 15.39 -1.67
C LEU A 93 13.10 14.45 -2.68
N GLY A 94 12.83 14.62 -3.98
CA GLY A 94 13.47 13.85 -5.04
C GLY A 94 12.86 12.47 -5.29
N VAL A 95 11.60 12.26 -4.89
CA VAL A 95 10.84 11.02 -5.13
C VAL A 95 10.14 11.06 -6.50
N PRO A 96 9.99 9.91 -7.18
CA PRO A 96 9.43 9.87 -8.53
C PRO A 96 7.90 9.91 -8.60
N TYR A 97 7.20 9.52 -7.53
CA TYR A 97 5.75 9.31 -7.57
C TYR A 97 4.96 10.06 -6.49
N TYR A 98 3.65 10.18 -6.71
CA TYR A 98 2.65 10.56 -5.71
C TYR A 98 1.37 9.73 -5.88
N CYS A 99 0.51 9.74 -4.86
CA CYS A 99 -0.78 9.06 -4.82
C CYS A 99 -1.88 10.01 -4.32
N PHE A 100 -3.13 9.92 -4.79
CA PHE A 100 -4.21 10.80 -4.32
C PHE A 100 -5.61 10.15 -4.34
N HIS A 101 -6.50 10.61 -3.45
CA HIS A 101 -7.94 10.52 -3.64
C HIS A 101 -8.47 11.72 -4.43
N ASP A 102 -9.54 11.53 -5.18
CA ASP A 102 -10.22 12.60 -5.92
C ASP A 102 -10.50 13.87 -5.09
N VAL A 103 -11.05 13.71 -3.88
CA VAL A 103 -11.34 14.82 -2.96
C VAL A 103 -10.11 15.43 -2.29
N ASP A 104 -8.95 14.76 -2.37
CA ASP A 104 -7.70 15.35 -1.89
C ASP A 104 -7.23 16.45 -2.82
N ILE A 105 -7.39 16.28 -4.13
CA ILE A 105 -6.84 17.23 -5.09
C ILE A 105 -7.85 18.32 -5.46
N ALA A 106 -9.15 18.12 -5.22
CA ALA A 106 -10.20 19.07 -5.57
C ALA A 106 -11.36 19.08 -4.55
N PRO A 107 -12.01 20.24 -4.32
CA PRO A 107 -13.21 20.30 -3.50
C PRO A 107 -14.42 19.63 -4.19
N GLU A 108 -15.22 18.88 -3.43
CA GLU A 108 -16.42 18.20 -3.95
C GLU A 108 -17.49 19.15 -4.51
N GLY A 109 -17.60 20.37 -3.98
CA GLY A 109 -18.70 21.28 -4.32
C GLY A 109 -20.06 20.80 -3.78
N ASN A 110 -21.15 21.37 -4.30
CA ASN A 110 -22.52 21.15 -3.82
C ASN A 110 -23.37 20.25 -4.74
N SER A 111 -22.80 19.78 -5.84
CA SER A 111 -23.48 18.91 -6.80
C SER A 111 -22.50 18.04 -7.57
N PHE A 112 -22.96 16.95 -8.17
CA PHE A 112 -22.11 16.09 -9.00
C PHE A 112 -21.46 16.85 -10.18
N LYS A 113 -22.20 17.80 -10.77
CA LYS A 113 -21.68 18.66 -11.84
C LYS A 113 -20.52 19.53 -11.36
N GLU A 114 -20.64 20.08 -10.16
CA GLU A 114 -19.58 20.90 -9.55
C GLU A 114 -18.36 20.04 -9.17
N TYR A 115 -18.58 18.85 -8.59
CA TYR A 115 -17.54 17.85 -8.36
C TYR A 115 -16.74 17.57 -9.63
N GLN A 116 -17.42 17.23 -10.74
CA GLN A 116 -16.75 16.93 -12.01
C GLN A 116 -15.97 18.12 -12.54
N TYR A 117 -16.53 19.33 -12.46
CA TYR A 117 -15.86 20.54 -12.92
C TYR A 117 -14.58 20.81 -12.11
N ASN A 118 -14.67 20.81 -10.78
CA ASN A 118 -13.54 21.06 -9.89
C ASN A 118 -12.45 20.01 -10.04
N PHE A 119 -12.85 18.73 -10.04
CA PHE A 119 -11.92 17.61 -10.15
C PHE A 119 -11.20 17.61 -11.50
N HIS A 120 -11.90 17.72 -12.62
CA HIS A 120 -11.25 17.76 -13.93
C HIS A 120 -10.35 18.98 -14.11
N THR A 121 -10.73 20.13 -13.56
CA THR A 121 -9.86 21.32 -13.55
C THR A 121 -8.54 21.04 -12.84
N MET A 122 -8.58 20.38 -11.68
CA MET A 122 -7.37 20.03 -10.94
C MET A 122 -6.55 18.94 -11.64
N VAL A 123 -7.20 17.96 -12.28
CA VAL A 123 -6.53 16.95 -13.10
C VAL A 123 -5.74 17.59 -14.24
N ASP A 124 -6.30 18.60 -14.94
CA ASP A 124 -5.56 19.34 -15.97
C ASP A 124 -4.30 20.04 -15.41
N ILE A 125 -4.43 20.63 -14.22
CA ILE A 125 -3.31 21.29 -13.54
C ILE A 125 -2.24 20.28 -13.14
N LEU A 126 -2.63 19.13 -12.59
CA LEU A 126 -1.69 18.08 -12.22
C LEU A 126 -0.97 17.53 -13.45
N ALA A 127 -1.68 17.34 -14.58
CA ALA A 127 -1.07 16.89 -15.84
C ALA A 127 -0.01 17.89 -16.33
N GLN A 128 -0.29 19.19 -16.27
CA GLN A 128 0.68 20.24 -16.60
C GLN A 128 1.91 20.15 -15.69
N LYS A 129 1.69 20.02 -14.37
CA LYS A 129 2.79 19.91 -13.41
C LYS A 129 3.63 18.65 -13.60
N GLN A 130 3.02 17.51 -13.93
CA GLN A 130 3.76 16.29 -14.28
C GLN A 130 4.63 16.51 -15.52
N ALA A 131 4.12 17.20 -16.54
CA ALA A 131 4.89 17.54 -17.73
C ALA A 131 6.08 18.48 -17.43
N GLU A 132 5.90 19.45 -16.52
CA GLU A 132 6.94 20.40 -16.11
C GLU A 132 8.05 19.75 -15.25
N THR A 133 7.68 18.78 -14.41
CA THR A 133 8.56 18.26 -13.35
C THR A 133 9.09 16.86 -13.61
N GLY A 134 8.44 16.09 -14.49
CA GLY A 134 8.71 14.66 -14.70
C GLY A 134 8.14 13.74 -13.61
N LEU A 135 7.42 14.27 -12.63
CA LEU A 135 6.74 13.48 -11.59
C LEU A 135 5.63 12.61 -12.21
N LYS A 136 5.41 11.45 -11.60
CA LYS A 136 4.44 10.46 -12.09
C LYS A 136 3.39 10.14 -11.03
N LEU A 137 2.23 9.71 -11.48
CA LEU A 137 1.20 9.17 -10.60
C LEU A 137 1.45 7.68 -10.39
N LEU A 138 1.65 7.22 -9.16
CA LEU A 138 1.71 5.78 -8.90
C LEU A 138 0.30 5.19 -8.99
N TRP A 139 -0.65 5.84 -8.31
CA TRP A 139 -2.06 5.52 -8.42
C TRP A 139 -2.98 6.66 -7.96
N GLY A 140 -4.19 6.66 -8.52
CA GLY A 140 -5.31 7.43 -7.99
C GLY A 140 -6.36 6.50 -7.37
N THR A 141 -7.27 7.09 -6.61
CA THR A 141 -8.41 6.41 -5.98
C THR A 141 -9.57 7.39 -5.76
N ALA A 142 -10.74 6.89 -5.37
CA ALA A 142 -11.90 7.69 -4.99
C ALA A 142 -12.12 7.62 -3.49
N ASN A 143 -12.29 8.77 -2.83
CA ASN A 143 -12.72 8.80 -1.44
C ASN A 143 -14.24 8.59 -1.36
N CYS A 144 -14.62 7.33 -1.18
CA CYS A 144 -15.99 6.91 -0.99
C CYS A 144 -16.30 6.62 0.49
N PHE A 145 -15.70 7.37 1.43
CA PHE A 145 -15.78 7.06 2.87
C PHE A 145 -15.88 8.25 3.82
N THR A 146 -15.39 9.44 3.44
CA THR A 146 -15.42 10.63 4.29
C THR A 146 -16.78 11.33 4.30
N ASN A 147 -17.42 11.45 3.14
CA ASN A 147 -18.68 12.19 3.02
C ASN A 147 -19.82 11.47 3.79
N PRO A 148 -20.71 12.18 4.51
CA PRO A 148 -21.81 11.56 5.28
C PRO A 148 -22.71 10.62 4.47
N ARG A 149 -22.82 10.80 3.15
CA ARG A 149 -23.58 9.88 2.29
C ARG A 149 -23.11 8.43 2.39
N TYR A 150 -21.83 8.21 2.74
CA TYR A 150 -21.18 6.91 2.82
C TYR A 150 -21.20 6.27 4.20
N MET A 151 -21.90 6.87 5.18
CA MET A 151 -21.91 6.37 6.57
C MET A 151 -22.38 4.91 6.71
N SER A 152 -23.06 4.35 5.70
CA SER A 152 -23.54 2.97 5.66
C SER A 152 -22.97 2.17 4.48
N GLY A 153 -21.78 2.52 4.01
CA GLY A 153 -21.11 1.87 2.87
C GLY A 153 -21.18 2.67 1.57
N ALA A 154 -20.45 2.22 0.56
CA ALA A 154 -20.48 2.80 -0.78
C ALA A 154 -21.01 1.77 -1.78
N ALA A 155 -20.18 0.82 -2.20
CA ALA A 155 -20.61 -0.35 -2.96
C ALA A 155 -21.45 -1.31 -2.11
N THR A 156 -21.25 -1.34 -0.79
CA THR A 156 -22.06 -2.17 0.13
C THR A 156 -23.29 -1.44 0.67
N ASN A 157 -23.57 -0.22 0.21
CA ASN A 157 -24.65 0.56 0.78
C ASN A 157 -26.03 -0.11 0.58
N PRO A 158 -26.91 -0.11 1.60
CA PRO A 158 -28.30 -0.57 1.45
C PRO A 158 -29.12 0.28 0.46
N ASN A 159 -28.72 1.53 0.20
CA ASN A 159 -29.35 2.42 -0.77
C ASN A 159 -28.63 2.36 -2.14
N PRO A 160 -29.30 1.91 -3.22
CA PRO A 160 -28.71 1.83 -4.55
C PRO A 160 -28.34 3.19 -5.17
N GLU A 161 -28.91 4.31 -4.70
CA GLU A 161 -28.51 5.64 -5.17
C GLU A 161 -27.12 6.04 -4.65
N VAL A 162 -26.76 5.60 -3.44
CA VAL A 162 -25.40 5.81 -2.90
C VAL A 162 -24.39 4.96 -3.66
N PHE A 163 -24.74 3.72 -3.99
CA PHE A 163 -23.95 2.86 -4.89
C PHE A 163 -23.71 3.56 -6.24
N ALA A 164 -24.75 4.14 -6.84
CA ALA A 164 -24.64 4.85 -8.12
C ALA A 164 -23.73 6.09 -8.03
N TRP A 165 -23.81 6.83 -6.93
CA TRP A 165 -22.92 7.97 -6.69
C TRP A 165 -21.45 7.52 -6.53
N ALA A 166 -21.19 6.47 -5.74
CA ALA A 166 -19.85 5.90 -5.60
C ALA A 166 -19.27 5.43 -6.93
N ALA A 167 -20.09 4.76 -7.76
CA ALA A 167 -19.70 4.36 -9.11
C ALA A 167 -19.38 5.57 -9.99
N GLY A 168 -20.12 6.67 -9.83
CA GLY A 168 -19.83 7.95 -10.48
C GLY A 168 -18.47 8.53 -10.07
N GLN A 169 -18.13 8.53 -8.78
CA GLN A 169 -16.81 8.99 -8.31
C GLN A 169 -15.69 8.10 -8.83
N VAL A 170 -15.81 6.78 -8.69
CA VAL A 170 -14.82 5.81 -9.19
C VAL A 170 -14.62 5.91 -10.69
N PHE A 171 -15.70 6.12 -11.46
CA PHE A 171 -15.59 6.38 -12.89
C PHE A 171 -14.71 7.61 -13.18
N ASN A 172 -14.97 8.75 -12.53
CA ASN A 172 -14.20 9.97 -12.79
C ASN A 172 -12.74 9.81 -12.30
N ALA A 173 -12.52 9.27 -11.10
CA ALA A 173 -11.20 9.06 -10.53
C ALA A 173 -10.33 8.11 -11.38
N MET A 174 -10.92 7.05 -11.93
CA MET A 174 -10.21 6.11 -12.81
C MET A 174 -9.84 6.75 -14.15
N ASN A 175 -10.73 7.51 -14.77
CA ASN A 175 -10.43 8.25 -16.00
C ASN A 175 -9.33 9.31 -15.76
N ALA A 176 -9.37 10.00 -14.62
CA ALA A 176 -8.32 10.93 -14.22
C ALA A 176 -6.97 10.21 -14.02
N THR A 177 -6.99 9.05 -13.37
CA THR A 177 -5.80 8.23 -13.17
C THR A 177 -5.19 7.82 -14.51
N GLN A 178 -6.00 7.37 -15.48
CA GLN A 178 -5.52 7.08 -16.84
C GLN A 178 -4.92 8.33 -17.51
N LYS A 179 -5.62 9.48 -17.43
CA LYS A 179 -5.17 10.74 -18.04
C LYS A 179 -3.83 11.23 -17.49
N LEU A 180 -3.58 11.01 -16.20
CA LEU A 180 -2.34 11.37 -15.50
C LEU A 180 -1.24 10.31 -15.64
N GLY A 181 -1.50 9.22 -16.40
CA GLY A 181 -0.55 8.13 -16.60
C GLY A 181 -0.31 7.30 -15.34
N GLY A 182 -1.32 7.17 -14.48
CA GLY A 182 -1.26 6.35 -13.27
C GLY A 182 -0.96 4.89 -13.58
N GLU A 183 -0.03 4.30 -12.84
CA GLU A 183 0.39 2.91 -13.05
C GLU A 183 -0.53 1.88 -12.38
N ASN A 184 -1.34 2.33 -11.41
CA ASN A 184 -2.34 1.52 -10.72
C ASN A 184 -3.59 2.36 -10.37
N TYR A 185 -4.67 1.70 -9.96
CA TYR A 185 -5.85 2.33 -9.38
C TYR A 185 -6.29 1.55 -8.14
N VAL A 186 -6.43 2.23 -7.00
CA VAL A 186 -6.71 1.60 -5.70
C VAL A 186 -8.20 1.65 -5.35
N LEU A 187 -8.66 0.63 -4.64
CA LEU A 187 -9.97 0.50 -4.03
C LEU A 187 -9.76 0.13 -2.55
N TRP A 188 -9.79 1.12 -1.66
CA TRP A 188 -9.80 0.88 -0.22
C TRP A 188 -11.22 0.98 0.33
N GLY A 189 -11.67 -0.09 0.99
CA GLY A 189 -13.04 -0.27 1.46
C GLY A 189 -13.39 0.44 2.77
N GLY A 190 -12.99 1.70 2.99
CA GLY A 190 -13.11 2.35 4.31
C GLY A 190 -14.52 2.35 4.94
N ARG A 191 -15.60 2.21 4.17
CA ARG A 191 -16.98 2.00 4.67
C ARG A 191 -17.60 0.67 4.20
N GLU A 192 -16.86 -0.13 3.46
CA GLU A 192 -17.30 -1.40 2.88
C GLU A 192 -17.18 -2.51 3.94
N GLY A 193 -18.10 -2.46 4.88
CA GLY A 193 -18.14 -3.32 6.06
C GLY A 193 -19.40 -3.03 6.85
N TYR A 194 -19.38 -3.37 8.14
CA TYR A 194 -20.54 -3.12 9.01
C TYR A 194 -20.15 -2.62 10.40
N GLU A 195 -21.11 -1.94 11.05
CA GLU A 195 -21.04 -1.60 12.48
C GLU A 195 -21.75 -2.65 13.35
N THR A 196 -22.89 -3.19 12.88
CA THR A 196 -23.65 -4.23 13.58
C THR A 196 -24.22 -5.27 12.65
N LEU A 197 -24.15 -6.54 13.02
CA LEU A 197 -24.74 -7.63 12.24
C LEU A 197 -26.28 -7.62 12.27
N LEU A 198 -26.89 -6.91 13.23
CA LEU A 198 -28.35 -6.90 13.41
C LEU A 198 -29.11 -6.26 12.24
N ASN A 199 -28.46 -5.38 11.48
CA ASN A 199 -29.03 -4.70 10.30
C ASN A 199 -28.24 -4.98 9.00
N THR A 200 -27.31 -5.93 9.02
CA THR A 200 -26.39 -6.19 7.91
C THR A 200 -26.73 -7.52 7.25
N ASN A 201 -26.89 -7.52 5.93
CA ASN A 201 -26.97 -8.74 5.14
C ASN A 201 -25.63 -9.00 4.44
N LEU A 202 -24.76 -9.75 5.11
CA LEU A 202 -23.39 -10.04 4.65
C LEU A 202 -23.34 -10.60 3.22
N LYS A 203 -24.28 -11.48 2.87
CA LYS A 203 -24.32 -12.08 1.53
C LYS A 203 -24.64 -11.01 0.49
N ARG A 204 -25.67 -10.20 0.74
CA ARG A 204 -26.13 -9.15 -0.16
C ARG A 204 -25.05 -8.09 -0.40
N GLU A 205 -24.43 -7.60 0.66
CA GLU A 205 -23.40 -6.58 0.57
C GLU A 205 -22.15 -7.08 -0.16
N ARG A 206 -21.73 -8.32 0.08
CA ARG A 206 -20.64 -8.95 -0.69
C ARG A 206 -20.99 -9.11 -2.17
N GLU A 207 -22.23 -9.49 -2.50
CA GLU A 207 -22.69 -9.57 -3.90
C GLU A 207 -22.67 -8.20 -4.58
N GLN A 208 -23.06 -7.13 -3.87
CA GLN A 208 -23.00 -5.76 -4.38
C GLN A 208 -21.56 -5.30 -4.60
N MET A 209 -20.67 -5.51 -3.63
CA MET A 209 -19.25 -5.18 -3.74
C MET A 209 -18.58 -5.97 -4.87
N GLY A 210 -18.89 -7.26 -5.01
CA GLY A 210 -18.41 -8.10 -6.11
C GLY A 210 -18.84 -7.56 -7.47
N ARG A 211 -20.12 -7.19 -7.61
CA ARG A 211 -20.61 -6.57 -8.86
C ARG A 211 -19.95 -5.21 -9.12
N PHE A 212 -19.72 -4.40 -8.08
CA PHE A 212 -19.05 -3.11 -8.23
C PHE A 212 -17.63 -3.28 -8.76
N MET A 213 -16.84 -4.19 -8.20
CA MET A 213 -15.47 -4.45 -8.67
C MET A 213 -15.45 -5.00 -10.11
N GLN A 214 -16.41 -5.84 -10.49
CA GLN A 214 -16.58 -6.27 -11.88
C GLN A 214 -16.85 -5.08 -12.81
N MET A 215 -17.67 -4.11 -12.41
CA MET A 215 -17.91 -2.89 -13.20
C MET A 215 -16.64 -2.04 -13.35
N VAL A 216 -15.79 -1.98 -12.31
CA VAL A 216 -14.48 -1.30 -12.40
C VAL A 216 -13.56 -2.01 -13.39
N VAL A 217 -13.50 -3.34 -13.36
CA VAL A 217 -12.75 -4.15 -14.35
C VAL A 217 -13.31 -3.97 -15.77
N GLU A 218 -14.62 -4.02 -15.94
CA GLU A 218 -15.28 -3.78 -17.23
C GLU A 218 -14.90 -2.39 -17.79
N HIS A 219 -14.91 -1.37 -16.92
CA HIS A 219 -14.54 -0.01 -17.30
C HIS A 219 -13.05 0.13 -17.62
N LYS A 220 -12.16 -0.50 -16.83
CA LYS A 220 -10.71 -0.61 -17.10
C LYS A 220 -10.46 -1.03 -18.54
N HIS A 221 -11.04 -2.15 -18.94
CA HIS A 221 -10.89 -2.72 -20.27
C HIS A 221 -11.51 -1.82 -21.34
N LYS A 222 -12.69 -1.25 -21.06
CA LYS A 222 -13.39 -0.37 -21.99
C LYS A 222 -12.60 0.89 -22.35
N ILE A 223 -11.92 1.51 -21.38
CA ILE A 223 -11.11 2.71 -21.62
C ILE A 223 -9.66 2.39 -22.03
N GLY A 224 -9.26 1.12 -21.98
CA GLY A 224 -7.88 0.70 -22.26
C GLY A 224 -6.89 1.14 -21.16
N PHE A 225 -7.31 1.14 -19.90
CA PHE A 225 -6.41 1.41 -18.78
C PHE A 225 -5.54 0.17 -18.51
N ASN A 226 -4.23 0.29 -18.75
CA ASN A 226 -3.28 -0.81 -18.60
C ASN A 226 -2.75 -0.99 -17.17
N GLY A 227 -3.01 -0.03 -16.28
CA GLY A 227 -2.51 -0.08 -14.90
C GLY A 227 -3.19 -1.17 -14.06
N THR A 228 -2.52 -1.65 -13.02
CA THR A 228 -3.05 -2.71 -12.14
C THR A 228 -4.19 -2.17 -11.27
N LEU A 229 -5.27 -2.96 -11.08
CA LEU A 229 -6.27 -2.64 -10.06
C LEU A 229 -5.82 -3.21 -8.73
N LEU A 230 -5.94 -2.42 -7.68
CA LEU A 230 -5.49 -2.77 -6.34
C LEU A 230 -6.66 -2.69 -5.37
N ILE A 231 -6.81 -3.70 -4.52
CA ILE A 231 -7.64 -3.64 -3.32
C ILE A 231 -6.73 -3.57 -2.10
N GLU A 232 -7.10 -2.76 -1.13
CA GLU A 232 -6.25 -2.50 0.04
C GLU A 232 -6.86 -3.10 1.31
N PRO A 233 -6.31 -4.21 1.82
CA PRO A 233 -6.91 -4.89 2.96
C PRO A 233 -6.79 -4.06 4.24
N LYS A 234 -7.83 -4.09 5.06
CA LYS A 234 -7.86 -3.58 6.43
C LYS A 234 -8.91 -4.33 7.24
N PRO A 235 -8.67 -4.67 8.52
CA PRO A 235 -9.62 -5.49 9.29
C PRO A 235 -10.87 -4.73 9.77
N GLN A 236 -10.71 -3.45 10.07
CA GLN A 236 -11.68 -2.59 10.75
C GLN A 236 -11.19 -1.13 10.72
N GLU A 237 -11.94 -0.23 11.36
CA GLU A 237 -11.67 1.21 11.47
C GLU A 237 -11.77 1.95 10.12
N PRO A 238 -12.87 2.70 9.88
CA PRO A 238 -13.89 3.10 10.85
C PRO A 238 -15.03 2.09 11.07
N THR A 239 -15.10 1.01 10.28
CA THR A 239 -16.11 -0.05 10.47
C THR A 239 -15.77 -0.93 11.69
N LYS A 240 -16.76 -1.65 12.24
CA LYS A 240 -16.52 -2.67 13.27
C LYS A 240 -15.94 -3.96 12.67
N HIS A 241 -16.19 -4.18 11.38
CA HIS A 241 -15.56 -5.21 10.57
C HIS A 241 -15.60 -4.76 9.11
N GLN A 242 -14.44 -4.71 8.46
CA GLN A 242 -14.33 -4.43 7.03
C GLN A 242 -14.24 -5.75 6.26
N TYR A 243 -14.83 -5.80 5.05
CA TYR A 243 -14.97 -7.06 4.32
C TYR A 243 -13.66 -7.57 3.71
N ASP A 244 -12.79 -6.66 3.30
CA ASP A 244 -11.43 -6.86 2.82
C ASP A 244 -10.43 -6.95 3.99
N TYR A 245 -10.68 -7.90 4.89
CA TYR A 245 -10.05 -7.98 6.21
C TYR A 245 -8.51 -8.11 6.19
N ASP A 246 -8.00 -9.05 5.40
CA ASP A 246 -6.59 -9.36 5.18
C ASP A 246 -6.38 -9.95 3.77
N VAL A 247 -5.14 -10.19 3.36
CA VAL A 247 -4.80 -10.70 2.02
C VAL A 247 -5.51 -12.01 1.70
N ALA A 248 -5.58 -12.95 2.66
CA ALA A 248 -6.21 -14.25 2.43
C ALA A 248 -7.73 -14.13 2.25
N THR A 249 -8.38 -13.27 3.04
CA THR A 249 -9.81 -12.96 2.95
C THR A 249 -10.13 -12.30 1.61
N VAL A 250 -9.28 -11.35 1.20
CA VAL A 250 -9.37 -10.71 -0.12
C VAL A 250 -9.24 -11.75 -1.23
N TYR A 251 -8.24 -12.63 -1.19
CA TYR A 251 -8.08 -13.66 -2.22
C TYR A 251 -9.32 -14.57 -2.33
N GLY A 252 -9.91 -14.97 -1.19
CA GLY A 252 -11.16 -15.72 -1.17
C GLY A 252 -12.33 -14.97 -1.82
N PHE A 253 -12.44 -13.66 -1.57
CA PHE A 253 -13.42 -12.80 -2.22
C PHE A 253 -13.17 -12.70 -3.73
N LEU A 254 -11.92 -12.44 -4.16
CA LEU A 254 -11.57 -12.33 -5.57
C LEU A 254 -11.89 -13.63 -6.32
N LYS A 255 -11.59 -14.79 -5.73
CA LYS A 255 -11.95 -16.11 -6.28
C LYS A 255 -13.45 -16.32 -6.40
N GLN A 256 -14.22 -15.90 -5.39
CA GLN A 256 -15.68 -16.02 -5.40
C GLN A 256 -16.31 -15.26 -6.58
N PHE A 257 -15.76 -14.10 -6.95
CA PHE A 257 -16.33 -13.22 -7.98
C PHE A 257 -15.56 -13.22 -9.31
N GLY A 258 -14.55 -14.08 -9.47
CA GLY A 258 -13.77 -14.24 -10.70
C GLY A 258 -12.85 -13.06 -11.02
N LEU A 259 -12.28 -12.43 -9.99
CA LEU A 259 -11.50 -11.19 -10.07
C LEU A 259 -10.00 -11.41 -9.80
N GLU A 260 -9.57 -12.61 -9.44
CA GLU A 260 -8.21 -12.88 -8.96
C GLU A 260 -7.10 -12.68 -10.01
N LYS A 261 -7.49 -12.60 -11.29
CA LYS A 261 -6.57 -12.33 -12.41
C LYS A 261 -6.54 -10.86 -12.81
N GLU A 262 -7.45 -10.06 -12.26
CA GLU A 262 -7.68 -8.66 -12.66
C GLU A 262 -7.24 -7.68 -11.56
N ILE A 263 -7.33 -8.12 -10.30
CA ILE A 263 -7.08 -7.30 -9.12
C ILE A 263 -5.98 -7.94 -8.28
N LYS A 264 -5.05 -7.10 -7.84
CA LYS A 264 -3.95 -7.40 -6.93
C LYS A 264 -4.17 -6.65 -5.60
N VAL A 265 -3.30 -6.88 -4.61
CA VAL A 265 -3.38 -6.18 -3.31
C VAL A 265 -2.41 -5.00 -3.21
N ASN A 266 -2.87 -3.93 -2.58
CA ASN A 266 -2.03 -2.89 -1.97
C ASN A 266 -1.94 -3.21 -0.47
N ILE A 267 -0.77 -3.54 0.06
CA ILE A 267 -0.66 -3.99 1.46
C ILE A 267 -0.07 -2.88 2.31
N GLU A 268 -0.76 -2.53 3.38
CA GLU A 268 -0.29 -1.55 4.36
C GLU A 268 0.20 -2.24 5.64
N ALA A 269 1.33 -1.77 6.18
CA ALA A 269 1.93 -2.34 7.38
C ALA A 269 1.07 -2.15 8.65
N ASN A 270 0.48 -0.97 8.85
CA ASN A 270 -0.40 -0.73 10.00
C ASN A 270 -1.69 -1.56 9.88
N HIS A 271 -2.26 -1.70 8.69
CA HIS A 271 -3.43 -2.57 8.46
C HIS A 271 -3.13 -4.05 8.73
N ALA A 272 -1.98 -4.55 8.26
CA ALA A 272 -1.55 -5.93 8.51
C ALA A 272 -1.46 -6.24 10.02
N THR A 273 -0.82 -5.34 10.78
CA THR A 273 -0.66 -5.50 12.23
C THR A 273 -1.96 -5.35 13.00
N LEU A 274 -2.87 -4.47 12.56
CA LEU A 274 -4.23 -4.39 13.11
C LEU A 274 -5.02 -5.68 12.88
N ALA A 275 -4.76 -6.42 11.80
CA ALA A 275 -5.41 -7.70 11.51
C ALA A 275 -4.82 -8.87 12.33
N GLY A 276 -3.78 -8.61 13.14
CA GLY A 276 -3.07 -9.63 13.91
C GLY A 276 -1.96 -10.33 13.13
N HIS A 277 -1.54 -9.79 11.98
CA HIS A 277 -0.50 -10.36 11.12
C HIS A 277 0.75 -9.49 11.12
N THR A 278 1.93 -10.07 10.86
CA THR A 278 3.11 -9.25 10.57
C THR A 278 3.00 -8.69 9.16
N PHE A 279 3.63 -7.54 8.89
CA PHE A 279 3.67 -7.01 7.52
C PHE A 279 4.34 -8.00 6.55
N GLN A 280 5.42 -8.66 6.99
CA GLN A 280 6.09 -9.72 6.23
C GLN A 280 5.13 -10.86 5.84
N HIS A 281 4.24 -11.29 6.76
CA HIS A 281 3.28 -12.36 6.50
C HIS A 281 2.38 -12.01 5.31
N GLU A 282 1.78 -10.81 5.32
CA GLU A 282 0.87 -10.38 4.27
C GLU A 282 1.57 -10.28 2.91
N ILE A 283 2.82 -9.82 2.87
CA ILE A 283 3.63 -9.83 1.63
C ILE A 283 3.85 -11.27 1.13
N ALA A 284 4.31 -12.16 2.01
CA ALA A 284 4.60 -13.55 1.64
C ALA A 284 3.33 -14.29 1.17
N THR A 285 2.20 -14.04 1.82
CA THR A 285 0.89 -14.58 1.45
C THR A 285 0.45 -14.06 0.08
N ALA A 286 0.57 -12.75 -0.18
CA ALA A 286 0.20 -12.18 -1.47
C ALA A 286 1.08 -12.67 -2.61
N ALA A 287 2.38 -12.88 -2.36
CA ALA A 287 3.30 -13.48 -3.32
C ALA A 287 2.93 -14.94 -3.61
N ALA A 288 2.65 -15.74 -2.57
CA ALA A 288 2.25 -17.15 -2.73
C ALA A 288 0.91 -17.34 -3.46
N LEU A 289 0.06 -16.33 -3.45
CA LEU A 289 -1.25 -16.30 -4.11
C LEU A 289 -1.22 -15.55 -5.47
N ASP A 290 -0.04 -15.11 -5.94
CA ASP A 290 0.17 -14.36 -7.19
C ASP A 290 -0.59 -13.02 -7.29
N ILE A 291 -1.05 -12.48 -6.17
CA ILE A 291 -1.82 -11.23 -6.10
C ILE A 291 -1.04 -10.05 -5.52
N PHE A 292 0.27 -10.18 -5.24
CA PHE A 292 1.10 -9.04 -4.84
C PHE A 292 1.07 -7.92 -5.90
N GLY A 293 0.86 -6.67 -5.47
CA GLY A 293 0.68 -5.50 -6.33
C GLY A 293 1.52 -4.29 -5.91
N SER A 294 1.17 -3.67 -4.79
CA SER A 294 1.80 -2.47 -4.25
C SER A 294 1.81 -2.49 -2.72
N ILE A 295 2.42 -1.49 -2.09
CA ILE A 295 2.41 -1.34 -0.64
C ILE A 295 2.27 0.11 -0.19
N ASP A 296 1.66 0.24 0.98
CA ASP A 296 1.70 1.44 1.79
C ASP A 296 2.68 1.26 2.95
N ALA A 297 3.72 2.09 2.90
CA ALA A 297 4.91 2.04 3.72
C ALA A 297 4.73 2.91 4.97
N ASN A 298 4.19 2.31 6.01
CA ASN A 298 4.01 2.94 7.31
C ASN A 298 4.31 1.94 8.45
N ARG A 299 3.87 2.26 9.65
CA ARG A 299 3.82 1.35 10.79
C ARG A 299 2.69 1.74 11.73
N GLY A 300 2.21 0.72 12.46
CA GLY A 300 1.38 0.90 13.63
C GLY A 300 2.15 1.12 14.92
N ASP A 301 1.39 1.10 16.01
CA ASP A 301 1.91 1.02 17.36
C ASP A 301 1.27 -0.20 18.03
N PRO A 302 2.05 -1.25 18.38
CA PRO A 302 1.46 -2.49 18.90
C PRO A 302 0.75 -2.34 20.25
N GLN A 303 0.88 -1.19 20.94
CA GLN A 303 0.15 -0.87 22.16
C GLN A 303 -1.14 -0.08 21.88
N SER A 304 -1.37 0.32 20.64
CA SER A 304 -2.49 1.15 20.20
C SER A 304 -3.28 0.42 19.11
N GLY A 305 -4.48 -0.08 19.45
CA GLY A 305 -5.32 -0.87 18.54
C GLY A 305 -6.08 -0.06 17.48
N TRP A 306 -5.46 0.98 16.93
CA TRP A 306 -5.98 1.83 15.86
C TRP A 306 -4.85 2.25 14.90
N ASP A 307 -5.24 2.84 13.78
CA ASP A 307 -4.34 3.26 12.74
C ASP A 307 -3.57 4.55 13.10
N THR A 308 -2.25 4.42 13.24
CA THR A 308 -1.40 5.54 13.67
C THR A 308 -0.70 6.23 12.50
N ASP A 309 -0.61 5.56 11.36
CA ASP A 309 0.00 5.99 10.09
C ASP A 309 1.39 6.59 10.33
N GLN A 310 2.20 5.92 11.16
CA GLN A 310 3.57 6.39 11.44
C GLN A 310 4.50 6.01 10.30
N PHE A 311 5.51 6.83 10.03
CA PHE A 311 6.54 6.47 9.07
C PHE A 311 7.31 5.21 9.52
N PRO A 312 7.74 4.33 8.59
CA PRO A 312 8.55 3.16 8.94
C PRO A 312 9.87 3.62 9.57
N ASN A 313 10.28 2.94 10.66
CA ASN A 313 11.48 3.31 11.41
C ASN A 313 12.36 2.11 11.82
N SER A 314 11.99 0.89 11.45
CA SER A 314 12.75 -0.33 11.78
C SER A 314 13.37 -0.92 10.52
N VAL A 315 14.70 -1.03 10.53
CA VAL A 315 15.45 -1.73 9.48
C VAL A 315 15.22 -3.24 9.59
N GLU A 316 15.09 -3.73 10.81
CA GLU A 316 14.87 -5.14 11.16
C GLU A 316 13.60 -5.67 10.47
N GLU A 317 12.47 -4.98 10.67
CA GLU A 317 11.19 -5.36 10.09
C GLU A 317 11.20 -5.21 8.56
N ASN A 318 11.62 -4.04 8.06
CA ASN A 318 11.57 -3.74 6.62
C ASN A 318 12.57 -4.58 5.80
N THR A 319 13.65 -5.09 6.41
CA THR A 319 14.57 -6.02 5.73
C THR A 319 13.86 -7.32 5.35
N LEU A 320 13.07 -7.88 6.28
CA LEU A 320 12.32 -9.12 6.03
C LEU A 320 11.20 -8.90 5.01
N VAL A 321 10.49 -7.77 5.09
CA VAL A 321 9.48 -7.36 4.11
C VAL A 321 10.09 -7.26 2.72
N ILE A 322 11.17 -6.50 2.56
CA ILE A 322 11.83 -6.32 1.25
C ILE A 322 12.42 -7.65 0.76
N TYR A 323 12.88 -8.52 1.64
CA TYR A 323 13.36 -9.85 1.25
C TYR A 323 12.26 -10.67 0.55
N GLU A 324 11.03 -10.69 1.11
CA GLU A 324 9.89 -11.36 0.45
C GLU A 324 9.51 -10.68 -0.87
N ILE A 325 9.54 -9.34 -0.94
CA ILE A 325 9.30 -8.58 -2.19
C ILE A 325 10.32 -8.95 -3.26
N LEU A 326 11.61 -8.96 -2.94
CA LEU A 326 12.67 -9.29 -3.88
C LEU A 326 12.58 -10.76 -4.33
N LYS A 327 12.26 -11.67 -3.40
CA LYS A 327 12.02 -13.09 -3.70
C LYS A 327 10.84 -13.30 -4.65
N ALA A 328 9.81 -12.45 -4.56
CA ALA A 328 8.67 -12.42 -5.47
C ALA A 328 8.95 -11.71 -6.81
N GLY A 329 10.16 -11.19 -7.03
CA GLY A 329 10.58 -10.51 -8.28
C GLY A 329 10.51 -8.98 -8.25
N GLY A 330 10.16 -8.39 -7.11
CA GLY A 330 10.01 -6.94 -6.93
C GLY A 330 8.71 -6.40 -7.52
N PHE A 331 8.55 -5.07 -7.50
CA PHE A 331 7.40 -4.42 -8.12
C PHE A 331 7.44 -4.47 -9.64
N THR A 332 6.25 -4.54 -10.24
CA THR A 332 6.01 -4.27 -11.66
C THR A 332 5.46 -2.86 -11.83
N THR A 333 4.24 -2.62 -11.36
CA THR A 333 3.54 -1.33 -11.45
C THR A 333 3.40 -0.63 -10.10
N GLY A 334 3.38 -1.38 -8.98
CA GLY A 334 3.30 -0.83 -7.62
C GLY A 334 4.60 -0.19 -7.14
N GLY A 335 4.63 0.23 -5.88
CA GLY A 335 5.80 0.84 -5.24
C GLY A 335 5.56 1.06 -3.76
N PHE A 336 6.49 1.73 -3.09
CA PHE A 336 6.34 2.16 -1.69
C PHE A 336 5.67 3.54 -1.63
N ASN A 337 4.36 3.59 -1.40
CA ASN A 337 3.69 4.85 -1.06
C ASN A 337 3.79 5.11 0.44
N PHE A 338 4.24 6.29 0.85
CA PHE A 338 4.23 6.66 2.26
C PHE A 338 2.83 7.09 2.68
N ASP A 339 1.97 6.11 2.94
CA ASP A 339 0.70 6.35 3.63
C ASP A 339 0.95 6.60 5.13
N ALA A 340 1.63 7.70 5.39
CA ALA A 340 2.07 8.07 6.72
C ALA A 340 1.94 9.59 6.93
N LYS A 341 1.63 9.97 8.16
CA LYS A 341 1.50 11.38 8.58
C LYS A 341 2.61 11.81 9.53
N VAL A 342 2.94 13.09 9.52
CA VAL A 342 3.70 13.68 10.65
C VAL A 342 2.88 13.57 11.93
N ARG A 343 3.50 13.72 13.09
CA ARG A 343 2.76 13.63 14.35
C ARG A 343 1.97 14.92 14.57
N ARG A 344 0.89 14.84 15.34
CA ARG A 344 0.04 16.01 15.67
C ARG A 344 0.84 17.19 16.25
N GLN A 345 1.94 16.91 16.95
CA GLN A 345 2.81 17.92 17.57
C GLN A 345 4.00 18.33 16.69
N SER A 346 4.20 17.66 15.55
CA SER A 346 5.21 17.98 14.55
C SER A 346 4.63 19.00 13.56
N ILE A 347 4.64 20.27 13.98
CA ILE A 347 3.94 21.36 13.31
C ILE A 347 4.83 22.19 12.38
N ASP A 348 6.15 21.97 12.41
CA ASP A 348 7.07 22.69 11.53
C ASP A 348 6.95 22.11 10.12
N PRO A 349 6.84 22.94 9.06
CA PRO A 349 6.87 22.46 7.67
C PRO A 349 8.03 21.51 7.37
N ASN A 350 9.19 21.71 8.02
CA ASN A 350 10.38 20.87 7.86
C ASN A 350 10.22 19.46 8.43
N ASP A 351 9.29 19.24 9.36
CA ASP A 351 8.99 17.91 9.90
C ASP A 351 8.52 16.94 8.80
N LEU A 352 7.88 17.46 7.75
CA LEU A 352 7.54 16.65 6.57
C LEU A 352 8.80 16.07 5.92
N PHE A 353 9.88 16.85 5.79
CA PHE A 353 11.14 16.35 5.24
C PHE A 353 11.82 15.38 6.18
N HIS A 354 11.94 15.70 7.47
CA HIS A 354 12.56 14.79 8.45
C HIS A 354 11.89 13.41 8.46
N ALA A 355 10.55 13.39 8.46
CA ALA A 355 9.78 12.16 8.47
C ALA A 355 10.01 11.31 7.22
N HIS A 356 9.93 11.92 6.03
CA HIS A 356 10.14 11.21 4.77
C HIS A 356 11.61 10.77 4.58
N ILE A 357 12.59 11.62 4.90
CA ILE A 357 14.01 11.28 4.77
C ILE A 357 14.36 10.06 5.62
N GLY A 358 13.93 10.06 6.90
CA GLY A 358 14.17 8.93 7.79
C GLY A 358 13.56 7.63 7.26
N ALA A 359 12.30 7.69 6.80
CA ALA A 359 11.61 6.53 6.22
C ALA A 359 12.29 6.00 4.96
N ILE A 360 12.69 6.90 4.06
CA ILE A 360 13.39 6.56 2.82
C ILE A 360 14.74 5.91 3.11
N ASP A 361 15.50 6.43 4.08
CA ASP A 361 16.77 5.83 4.48
C ASP A 361 16.61 4.47 5.14
N VAL A 362 15.56 4.26 5.95
CA VAL A 362 15.21 2.94 6.51
C VAL A 362 14.95 1.94 5.39
N LEU A 363 14.10 2.28 4.42
CA LEU A 363 13.81 1.41 3.28
C LEU A 363 15.04 1.14 2.42
N ALA A 364 15.87 2.16 2.17
CA ALA A 364 17.09 2.02 1.38
C ALA A 364 18.13 1.12 2.07
N LEU A 365 18.29 1.25 3.39
CA LEU A 365 19.17 0.36 4.15
C LEU A 365 18.62 -1.07 4.17
N SER A 366 17.32 -1.23 4.44
CA SER A 366 16.64 -2.54 4.39
C SER A 366 16.76 -3.22 3.03
N LEU A 367 16.69 -2.47 1.91
CA LEU A 367 16.94 -2.98 0.57
C LEU A 367 18.35 -3.54 0.41
N LYS A 368 19.37 -2.83 0.90
CA LYS A 368 20.77 -3.31 0.87
C LYS A 368 20.90 -4.63 1.66
N ARG A 369 20.27 -4.72 2.83
CA ARG A 369 20.34 -5.92 3.69
C ARG A 369 19.59 -7.11 3.08
N ALA A 370 18.38 -6.87 2.59
CA ALA A 370 17.54 -7.87 1.95
C ALA A 370 18.17 -8.42 0.66
N ALA A 371 18.76 -7.55 -0.15
CA ALA A 371 19.48 -7.95 -1.36
C ALA A 371 20.65 -8.88 -1.01
N LYS A 372 21.44 -8.54 0.02
CA LYS A 372 22.54 -9.39 0.46
C LYS A 372 22.06 -10.76 0.96
N MET A 373 20.95 -10.80 1.71
CA MET A 373 20.31 -12.05 2.13
C MET A 373 19.88 -12.93 0.95
N LEU A 374 19.34 -12.31 -0.10
CA LEU A 374 18.87 -12.99 -1.30
C LEU A 374 20.04 -13.54 -2.13
N GLU A 375 21.11 -12.75 -2.33
CA GLU A 375 22.31 -13.17 -3.06
C GLU A 375 23.02 -14.34 -2.38
N ASP A 376 23.11 -14.32 -1.06
CA ASP A 376 23.82 -15.35 -0.29
C ASP A 376 23.06 -16.69 -0.24
N GLN A 377 21.76 -16.69 -0.60
CA GLN A 377 20.86 -17.85 -0.67
C GLN A 377 20.81 -18.73 0.59
N THR A 378 21.41 -18.30 1.70
CA THR A 378 21.59 -19.16 2.88
C THR A 378 20.25 -19.55 3.48
N LEU A 379 19.32 -18.60 3.59
CA LEU A 379 17.96 -18.87 4.06
C LEU A 379 17.18 -19.76 3.07
N GLN A 380 17.28 -19.49 1.76
CA GLN A 380 16.59 -20.29 0.76
C GLN A 380 17.08 -21.74 0.75
N ASN A 381 18.40 -21.97 0.84
CA ASN A 381 18.98 -23.31 0.92
C ASN A 381 18.50 -24.09 2.16
N LEU A 382 18.31 -23.42 3.30
CA LEU A 382 17.75 -24.03 4.51
C LEU A 382 16.28 -24.43 4.32
N VAL A 383 15.49 -23.58 3.66
CA VAL A 383 14.10 -23.90 3.29
C VAL A 383 14.06 -25.07 2.31
N ASP A 384 14.84 -25.05 1.24
CA ASP A 384 14.88 -26.12 0.23
C ASP A 384 15.27 -27.46 0.86
N SER A 385 16.26 -27.46 1.75
CA SER A 385 16.67 -28.64 2.52
C SER A 385 15.55 -29.18 3.41
N ARG A 386 14.78 -28.27 4.06
CA ARG A 386 13.66 -28.64 4.93
C ARG A 386 12.52 -29.34 4.17
N TYR A 387 12.30 -28.98 2.90
CA TYR A 387 11.23 -29.53 2.07
C TYR A 387 11.70 -30.58 1.03
N ALA A 388 12.99 -30.92 1.00
CA ALA A 388 13.59 -31.80 -0.02
C ALA A 388 12.88 -33.16 -0.19
N GLY A 389 12.27 -33.71 0.87
CA GLY A 389 11.50 -34.96 0.82
C GLY A 389 10.28 -34.91 -0.13
N TRP A 390 9.71 -33.73 -0.36
CA TRP A 390 8.57 -33.55 -1.28
C TRP A 390 8.97 -33.66 -2.76
N SER A 391 10.25 -33.47 -3.06
CA SER A 391 10.82 -33.71 -4.40
C SER A 391 11.13 -35.19 -4.65
N GLY A 392 11.07 -36.03 -3.62
CA GLY A 392 11.24 -37.48 -3.74
C GLY A 392 9.98 -38.19 -4.29
N GLU A 393 10.13 -39.48 -4.59
CA GLU A 393 9.08 -40.29 -5.24
C GLU A 393 7.73 -40.24 -4.50
N LEU A 394 7.73 -40.46 -3.18
CA LEU A 394 6.51 -40.44 -2.38
C LEU A 394 5.83 -39.06 -2.41
N GLY A 395 6.60 -37.99 -2.20
CA GLY A 395 6.07 -36.62 -2.23
C GLY A 395 5.43 -36.27 -3.57
N GLN A 396 6.09 -36.63 -4.67
CA GLN A 396 5.58 -36.41 -6.03
C GLN A 396 4.32 -37.23 -6.33
N GLN A 397 4.24 -38.49 -5.86
CA GLN A 397 3.03 -39.30 -6.00
C GLN A 397 1.84 -38.69 -5.26
N ILE A 398 2.07 -38.14 -4.06
CA ILE A 398 1.05 -37.46 -3.26
C ILE A 398 0.57 -36.20 -3.98
N LEU A 399 1.48 -35.29 -4.32
CA LEU A 399 1.13 -33.99 -4.89
C LEU A 399 0.49 -34.10 -6.28
N ALA A 400 0.84 -35.13 -7.05
CA ALA A 400 0.23 -35.40 -8.35
C ALA A 400 -1.12 -36.13 -8.27
N GLY A 401 -1.65 -36.40 -7.06
CA GLY A 401 -2.92 -37.13 -6.87
C GLY A 401 -2.87 -38.59 -7.32
N LYS A 402 -1.67 -39.19 -7.41
CA LYS A 402 -1.46 -40.58 -7.89
C LYS A 402 -1.61 -41.63 -6.79
N THR A 403 -1.83 -41.20 -5.55
CA THR A 403 -2.08 -42.09 -4.41
C THR A 403 -3.33 -41.62 -3.67
N SER A 404 -4.05 -42.56 -3.07
CA SER A 404 -5.21 -42.28 -2.22
C SER A 404 -4.81 -42.25 -0.74
N LEU A 405 -5.70 -41.70 0.08
CA LEU A 405 -5.58 -41.77 1.54
C LEU A 405 -5.44 -43.23 2.03
N GLN A 406 -6.20 -44.15 1.43
CA GLN A 406 -6.14 -45.58 1.76
C GLN A 406 -4.79 -46.20 1.41
N ALA A 407 -4.25 -45.91 0.22
CA ALA A 407 -2.95 -46.45 -0.21
C ALA A 407 -1.81 -45.94 0.68
N LEU A 408 -1.87 -44.68 1.13
CA LEU A 408 -0.90 -44.13 2.09
C LEU A 408 -1.01 -44.80 3.46
N ALA A 409 -2.23 -45.01 3.97
CA ALA A 409 -2.44 -45.71 5.22
C ALA A 409 -1.87 -47.14 5.17
N GLN A 410 -2.15 -47.88 4.09
CA GLN A 410 -1.60 -49.22 3.89
C GLN A 410 -0.07 -49.20 3.77
N ARG A 411 0.50 -48.18 3.12
CA ARG A 411 1.96 -48.02 3.04
C ARG A 411 2.58 -47.86 4.43
N VAL A 412 1.97 -47.04 5.30
CA VAL A 412 2.44 -46.85 6.69
C VAL A 412 2.41 -48.17 7.46
N GLU A 413 1.32 -48.93 7.37
CA GLU A 413 1.17 -50.22 8.05
C GLU A 413 2.17 -51.27 7.53
N THR A 414 2.24 -51.44 6.20
CA THR A 414 3.05 -52.49 5.56
C THR A 414 4.55 -52.23 5.67
N GLN A 415 4.98 -50.97 5.61
CA GLN A 415 6.38 -50.59 5.72
C GLN A 415 6.80 -50.25 7.16
N GLY A 416 5.86 -50.25 8.12
CA GLY A 416 6.13 -49.85 9.50
C GLY A 416 6.68 -48.43 9.61
N LEU A 417 6.18 -47.49 8.80
CA LEU A 417 6.71 -46.12 8.76
C LEU A 417 6.50 -45.43 10.11
N ASN A 418 7.60 -44.99 10.72
CA ASN A 418 7.61 -44.25 11.98
C ASN A 418 8.54 -43.02 11.85
N PRO A 419 8.12 -41.95 11.15
CA PRO A 419 8.96 -40.78 10.93
C PRO A 419 9.31 -40.08 12.25
N LEU A 420 10.56 -39.61 12.36
CA LEU A 420 11.06 -38.90 13.55
C LEU A 420 10.91 -37.38 13.39
N PRO A 421 10.72 -36.63 14.49
CA PRO A 421 10.72 -35.17 14.45
C PRO A 421 12.07 -34.62 14.01
N VAL A 422 12.04 -33.49 13.28
CA VAL A 422 13.22 -32.75 12.81
C VAL A 422 13.14 -31.32 13.34
N SER A 423 14.27 -30.80 13.86
CA SER A 423 14.32 -29.43 14.38
C SER A 423 14.07 -28.39 13.29
N GLY A 424 13.32 -27.33 13.63
CA GLY A 424 13.09 -26.18 12.76
C GLY A 424 14.20 -25.12 12.81
N GLN A 425 15.08 -25.18 13.82
CA GLN A 425 16.23 -24.29 13.99
C GLN A 425 15.90 -22.78 13.99
N GLN A 426 14.76 -22.39 14.55
CA GLN A 426 14.26 -21.01 14.48
C GLN A 426 15.25 -19.98 15.01
N GLU A 427 15.82 -20.19 16.19
CA GLU A 427 16.74 -19.24 16.82
C GLU A 427 18.03 -19.07 16.00
N TYR A 428 18.46 -20.12 15.29
CA TYR A 428 19.57 -20.03 14.35
C TYR A 428 19.22 -19.16 13.14
N LEU A 429 18.01 -19.31 12.59
CA LEU A 429 17.53 -18.51 11.46
C LEU A 429 17.41 -17.02 11.85
N GLU A 430 16.88 -16.72 13.03
CA GLU A 430 16.79 -15.36 13.56
C GLU A 430 18.18 -14.73 13.75
N ASN A 431 19.12 -15.49 14.34
CA ASN A 431 20.50 -15.03 14.48
C ASN A 431 21.20 -14.86 13.13
N LEU A 432 20.87 -15.69 12.14
CA LEU A 432 21.38 -15.55 10.78
C LEU A 432 20.88 -14.23 10.15
N VAL A 433 19.60 -13.90 10.28
CA VAL A 433 19.03 -12.63 9.82
C VAL A 433 19.69 -11.43 10.51
N ASN A 434 19.88 -11.48 11.83
CA ASN A 434 20.55 -10.41 12.59
C ASN A 434 21.97 -10.14 12.07
N ARG A 435 22.69 -11.16 11.60
CA ARG A 435 24.02 -10.99 11.00
C ARG A 435 23.99 -10.20 9.69
N TYR A 436 22.86 -10.11 8.99
CA TYR A 436 22.73 -9.25 7.81
C TYR A 436 22.35 -7.82 8.21
N ILE A 437 21.45 -7.68 9.19
CA ILE A 437 20.94 -6.38 9.61
C ILE A 437 22.04 -5.52 10.25
N TYR A 438 22.80 -6.07 11.19
CA TYR A 438 23.74 -5.31 12.04
C TYR A 438 25.20 -5.35 11.55
N LYS A 439 25.47 -5.72 10.30
CA LYS A 439 26.83 -5.87 9.76
C LYS A 439 27.33 -4.74 8.89
#